data_AF-A0A7W9AHA0-F1
#
_entry.id   AF-A0A7W9AHA0-F1
#
_cell.length_a   1.000
_cell.length_b   1.000
_cell.length_c   1.000
_cell.angle_alpha   90.00
_cell.angle_beta   90.00
_cell.angle_gamma   90.00
#
_symmetry.space_group_name_H-M   'P 1'
#
loop_
_entity.id
_entity.type
_entity.pdbx_description
1 polymer ?
#
loop_
_entity_poly.entity_id
_entity_poly.type
_entity_poly.pdbx_seq_one_letter_code
_entity_poly.pdbx_strand_id
1 'polypeptide(L)'
;MDMDRRIATIGHGDTKNGDALGVPLNDLALAVLTRQQGKHKTRVFTYAGRPICQVNTQAWKKALIRCGIKNFRWHDLCHSWATWLRQKDVPTWVLQELGGWKSESMVRRYAHSSVKHLQPYAEQLIFQAQPRTLKIGRKRRMVKMGLYPLLDTARVVRGCFW
;
A
#
# COMPACT_ATOMS: atom_id res chain seq x y z
N MET A 1 -17.85 13.62 -10.83
CA MET A 1 -16.50 13.13 -11.19
C MET A 1 -16.05 13.95 -12.37
N ASP A 2 -14.80 14.39 -12.34
CA ASP A 2 -14.19 15.17 -13.42
C ASP A 2 -13.15 14.29 -14.11
N MET A 3 -13.49 13.82 -15.32
CA MET A 3 -12.64 12.90 -16.07
C MET A 3 -11.44 13.61 -16.71
N ASP A 4 -11.59 14.88 -17.05
CA ASP A 4 -10.55 15.70 -17.68
C ASP A 4 -9.48 16.06 -16.65
N ARG A 5 -9.91 16.47 -15.45
CA ARG A 5 -9.01 16.73 -14.31
C ARG A 5 -8.58 15.46 -13.60
N ARG A 6 -9.15 14.31 -13.94
CA ARG A 6 -8.88 12.99 -13.33
C ARG A 6 -9.10 13.00 -11.81
N ILE A 7 -10.20 13.61 -11.36
CA ILE A 7 -10.52 13.73 -9.93
C ILE A 7 -11.92 13.19 -9.65
N ALA A 8 -12.01 12.32 -8.66
CA ALA A 8 -13.27 11.93 -8.03
C ALA A 8 -13.46 12.72 -6.72
N THR A 9 -14.45 13.62 -6.71
CA THR A 9 -14.81 14.38 -5.51
C THR A 9 -15.91 13.66 -4.74
N ILE A 10 -15.69 13.46 -3.44
CA ILE A 10 -16.70 13.03 -2.47
C ILE A 10 -17.18 14.30 -1.75
N GLY A 11 -18.50 14.53 -1.73
CA GLY A 11 -19.10 15.75 -1.21
C GLY A 11 -19.01 15.87 0.32
N HIS A 12 -19.30 17.08 0.82
CA HIS A 12 -19.46 17.32 2.25
C HIS A 12 -20.59 16.45 2.82
N GLY A 13 -20.36 15.85 3.99
CA GLY A 13 -21.32 14.94 4.64
C GLY A 13 -21.32 13.49 4.12
N ASP A 14 -20.73 13.22 2.95
CA ASP A 14 -20.59 11.86 2.41
C ASP A 14 -19.31 11.15 2.90
N THR A 15 -18.36 11.92 3.45
CA THR A 15 -17.19 11.36 4.13
C THR A 15 -17.49 11.16 5.61
N LYS A 16 -16.84 10.16 6.23
CA LYS A 16 -16.91 9.94 7.69
C LYS A 16 -16.49 11.17 8.51
N ASN A 17 -15.77 12.09 7.87
CA ASN A 17 -15.16 13.25 8.50
C ASN A 17 -15.96 14.55 8.27
N GLY A 18 -16.95 14.55 7.37
CA GLY A 18 -17.76 15.73 7.01
C GLY A 18 -17.13 16.62 5.93
N ASP A 19 -15.81 16.54 5.76
CA ASP A 19 -15.07 17.33 4.76
C ASP A 19 -15.13 16.69 3.38
N ALA A 20 -15.17 17.52 2.33
CA ALA A 20 -15.05 17.04 0.96
C ALA A 20 -13.65 16.45 0.71
N LEU A 21 -13.60 15.36 -0.05
CA LEU A 21 -12.34 14.69 -0.39
C LEU A 21 -12.20 14.58 -1.91
N GLY A 22 -11.14 15.17 -2.46
CA GLY A 22 -10.73 14.99 -3.85
C GLY A 22 -9.77 13.82 -3.97
N VAL A 23 -10.17 12.76 -4.66
CA VAL A 23 -9.33 11.58 -4.90
C VAL A 23 -8.80 11.62 -6.33
N PRO A 24 -7.47 11.75 -6.54
CA PRO A 24 -6.89 11.68 -7.86
C PRO A 24 -7.02 10.26 -8.43
N LEU A 25 -7.36 10.18 -9.72
CA LEU A 25 -7.62 8.94 -10.43
C LEU A 25 -6.40 8.58 -11.28
N ASN A 26 -5.84 7.39 -11.05
CA ASN A 26 -4.82 6.84 -11.93
C ASN A 26 -5.45 6.27 -13.23
N ASP A 27 -4.60 5.93 -14.19
CA ASP A 27 -5.04 5.42 -15.50
C ASP A 27 -5.91 4.17 -15.38
N LEU A 28 -5.60 3.30 -14.42
CA LEU A 28 -6.39 2.08 -14.17
C LEU A 28 -7.80 2.43 -13.68
N ALA A 29 -7.92 3.35 -12.73
CA ALA A 29 -9.20 3.81 -12.22
C ALA A 29 -10.01 4.50 -13.34
N LEU A 30 -9.38 5.36 -14.13
CA LEU A 30 -10.02 6.00 -15.29
C LEU A 30 -10.52 4.98 -16.32
N ALA A 31 -9.73 3.95 -16.63
CA ALA A 31 -10.14 2.88 -17.53
C ALA A 31 -11.37 2.13 -17.01
N VAL A 32 -11.42 1.84 -15.71
CA VAL A 32 -12.59 1.20 -15.07
C VAL A 32 -13.81 2.13 -15.14
N LEU A 33 -13.66 3.40 -14.77
CA LEU A 33 -14.75 4.38 -14.78
C LEU A 33 -15.30 4.62 -16.18
N THR A 34 -14.43 4.72 -17.19
CA THR A 34 -14.81 4.89 -18.59
C THR A 34 -15.68 3.75 -19.08
N ARG A 35 -15.35 2.50 -18.73
CA ARG A 35 -16.17 1.31 -19.05
C ARG A 35 -17.55 1.32 -18.39
N GLN A 36 -17.75 2.14 -17.36
CA GLN A 36 -19.02 2.25 -16.64
C GLN A 36 -19.87 3.43 -17.12
N GLN A 37 -19.31 4.35 -17.89
CA GLN A 37 -20.05 5.48 -18.46
C GLN A 37 -21.20 4.99 -19.36
N GLY A 38 -22.34 5.68 -19.29
CA GLY A 38 -23.54 5.36 -20.07
C GLY A 38 -24.36 4.17 -19.57
N LYS A 39 -23.84 3.31 -18.69
CA LYS A 39 -24.58 2.12 -18.18
C LYS A 39 -25.71 2.45 -17.23
N HIS A 40 -25.62 3.57 -16.51
CA HIS A 40 -26.65 4.03 -15.60
C HIS A 40 -26.62 5.57 -15.51
N LYS A 41 -27.80 6.19 -15.35
CA LYS A 41 -27.95 7.65 -15.44
C LYS A 41 -27.22 8.42 -14.32
N THR A 42 -27.18 7.86 -13.11
CA THR A 42 -26.71 8.59 -11.92
C THR A 42 -25.69 7.86 -11.05
N ARG A 43 -25.38 6.59 -11.34
CA ARG A 43 -24.58 5.74 -10.46
C ARG A 43 -23.54 5.00 -11.28
N VAL A 44 -22.29 5.01 -10.83
CA VAL A 44 -21.17 4.40 -11.56
C VAL A 44 -21.17 2.87 -11.43
N PHE A 45 -21.53 2.36 -10.25
CA PHE A 45 -21.56 0.92 -9.97
C PHE A 45 -22.96 0.47 -9.60
N THR A 46 -23.54 -0.38 -10.45
CA THR A 46 -24.87 -0.94 -10.30
C THR A 46 -24.86 -2.43 -10.60
N TYR A 47 -25.77 -3.17 -9.98
CA TYR A 47 -26.05 -4.57 -10.29
C TYR A 47 -27.54 -4.71 -10.61
N ALA A 48 -27.87 -5.26 -11.78
CA ALA A 48 -29.25 -5.35 -12.28
C ALA A 48 -30.02 -4.02 -12.19
N GLY A 49 -29.36 -2.90 -12.56
CA GLY A 49 -29.93 -1.56 -12.51
C GLY A 49 -30.05 -0.93 -11.12
N ARG A 50 -29.74 -1.67 -10.04
CA ARG A 50 -29.79 -1.15 -8.66
C ARG A 50 -28.40 -0.72 -8.18
N PRO A 51 -28.28 0.37 -7.41
CA PRO A 51 -27.02 0.78 -6.83
C PRO A 51 -26.44 -0.31 -5.91
N ILE A 52 -25.12 -0.46 -5.93
CA ILE A 52 -24.43 -1.34 -4.99
C ILE A 52 -24.26 -0.59 -3.67
N CYS A 53 -24.98 -1.01 -2.62
CA CYS A 53 -24.90 -0.40 -1.28
C CYS A 53 -23.94 -1.12 -0.33
N GLN A 54 -23.52 -2.35 -0.68
CA GLN A 54 -22.61 -3.17 0.11
C GLN A 54 -21.59 -3.81 -0.83
N VAL A 55 -20.32 -3.80 -0.42
CA VAL A 55 -19.18 -4.23 -1.25
C VAL A 55 -18.70 -5.63 -0.90
N ASN A 56 -18.92 -6.09 0.34
CA ASN A 56 -18.61 -7.44 0.82
C ASN A 56 -19.66 -8.47 0.35
N THR A 57 -19.85 -8.56 -0.96
CA THR A 57 -20.90 -9.38 -1.60
C THR A 57 -20.41 -10.78 -1.96
N GLN A 58 -21.30 -11.63 -2.47
CA GLN A 58 -20.91 -12.91 -3.06
C GLN A 58 -19.96 -12.74 -4.26
N ALA A 59 -20.09 -11.65 -5.02
CA ALA A 59 -19.19 -11.36 -6.13
C ALA A 59 -17.75 -11.14 -5.63
N TRP A 60 -17.58 -10.45 -4.50
CA TRP A 60 -16.28 -10.27 -3.83
C TRP A 60 -15.68 -11.61 -3.41
N LYS A 61 -16.46 -12.45 -2.70
CA LYS A 61 -16.00 -13.79 -2.27
C LYS A 61 -15.57 -14.66 -3.45
N LYS A 62 -16.37 -14.67 -4.53
CA LYS A 62 -16.03 -15.39 -5.77
C LYS A 62 -14.75 -14.84 -6.42
N ALA A 63 -14.51 -13.53 -6.36
CA ALA A 63 -13.27 -12.95 -6.86
C ALA A 63 -12.05 -13.45 -6.05
N LEU A 64 -12.14 -13.46 -4.71
CA LEU A 64 -11.08 -14.01 -3.86
C LEU A 64 -10.75 -15.48 -4.18
N ILE A 65 -11.79 -16.30 -4.39
CA ILE A 65 -11.62 -17.71 -4.77
C ILE A 65 -10.88 -17.83 -6.11
N ARG A 66 -11.28 -17.06 -7.13
CA ARG A 66 -10.60 -17.08 -8.44
C ARG A 66 -9.15 -16.62 -8.36
N CYS A 67 -8.83 -15.70 -7.45
CA CYS A 67 -7.47 -15.25 -7.21
C CYS A 67 -6.67 -16.14 -6.25
N GLY A 68 -7.28 -17.19 -5.67
CA GLY A 68 -6.62 -18.06 -4.69
C GLY A 68 -6.30 -17.40 -3.35
N ILE A 69 -6.93 -16.26 -3.02
CA ILE A 69 -6.64 -15.49 -1.81
C ILE A 69 -7.51 -15.97 -0.64
N LYS A 70 -6.89 -16.24 0.50
CA LYS A 70 -7.56 -16.65 1.76
C LYS A 70 -7.41 -15.57 2.83
N ASN A 71 -8.38 -15.49 3.74
CA ASN A 71 -8.36 -14.58 4.90
C ASN A 71 -8.17 -13.09 4.54
N PHE A 72 -8.80 -12.62 3.47
CA PHE A 72 -8.70 -11.24 2.99
C PHE A 72 -10.06 -10.56 3.02
N ARG A 73 -10.13 -9.41 3.68
CA ARG A 73 -11.32 -8.59 3.89
C ARG A 73 -11.33 -7.41 2.92
N TRP A 74 -12.49 -6.79 2.73
CA TRP A 74 -12.60 -5.65 1.81
C TRP A 74 -11.69 -4.47 2.21
N HIS A 75 -11.56 -4.19 3.52
CA HIS A 75 -10.69 -3.11 4.00
C HIS A 75 -9.20 -3.37 3.81
N ASP A 76 -8.80 -4.63 3.62
CA ASP A 76 -7.40 -4.98 3.36
C ASP A 76 -6.92 -4.43 2.02
N LEU A 77 -7.82 -4.08 1.09
CA LEU A 77 -7.48 -3.35 -0.13
C LEU A 77 -6.86 -1.98 0.18
N CYS A 78 -7.43 -1.23 1.13
CA CYS A 78 -6.91 0.08 1.53
C CYS A 78 -5.58 -0.06 2.29
N HIS A 79 -5.45 -1.09 3.15
CA HIS A 79 -4.18 -1.40 3.80
C HIS A 79 -3.08 -1.79 2.80
N SER A 80 -3.42 -2.62 1.81
CA SER A 80 -2.49 -3.06 0.77
C SER A 80 -2.03 -1.88 -0.08
N TRP A 81 -2.97 -1.03 -0.52
CA TRP A 81 -2.67 0.20 -1.25
C TRP A 81 -1.73 1.13 -0.47
N ALA A 82 -2.03 1.38 0.81
CA ALA A 82 -1.21 2.25 1.65
C ALA A 82 0.20 1.69 1.88
N THR A 83 0.30 0.36 2.07
CA THR A 83 1.57 -0.35 2.21
C THR A 83 2.41 -0.22 0.94
N TRP A 84 1.81 -0.40 -0.24
CA TRP A 84 2.51 -0.26 -1.52
C TRP A 84 3.01 1.17 -1.76
N LEU A 85 2.21 2.18 -1.46
CA LEU A 85 2.66 3.57 -1.57
C LEU A 85 3.81 3.86 -0.60
N ARG A 86 3.76 3.32 0.62
CA ARG A 86 4.89 3.45 1.56
C ARG A 86 6.16 2.76 1.05
N GLN A 87 6.04 1.57 0.48
CA GLN A 87 7.17 0.85 -0.13
C GLN A 87 7.79 1.61 -1.31
N LYS A 88 7.04 2.52 -1.93
CA LYS A 88 7.50 3.45 -2.96
C LYS A 88 7.99 4.79 -2.40
N ASP A 89 8.24 4.86 -1.09
CA ASP A 89 8.74 6.03 -0.36
C ASP A 89 7.83 7.26 -0.46
N VAL A 90 6.52 7.06 -0.65
CA VAL A 90 5.56 8.17 -0.60
C VAL A 90 5.58 8.78 0.81
N PRO A 91 5.78 10.12 0.94
CA PRO A 91 5.80 10.78 2.23
C PRO A 91 4.50 10.58 3.02
N THR A 92 4.61 10.55 4.34
CA THR A 92 3.45 10.30 5.23
C THR A 92 2.32 11.32 5.02
N TRP A 93 2.64 12.60 4.79
CA TRP A 93 1.64 13.65 4.58
C TRP A 93 0.86 13.45 3.27
N VAL A 94 1.54 13.11 2.16
CA VAL A 94 0.88 12.78 0.89
C VAL A 94 -0.03 11.57 1.05
N LEU A 95 0.47 10.53 1.73
CA LEU A 95 -0.31 9.32 1.99
C LEU A 95 -1.53 9.63 2.87
N GLN A 96 -1.39 10.54 3.85
CA GLN A 96 -2.47 11.03 4.70
C GLN A 96 -3.59 11.68 3.89
N GLU A 97 -3.23 12.61 3.01
CA GLU A 97 -4.17 13.34 2.15
C GLU A 97 -4.86 12.40 1.16
N LEU A 98 -4.10 11.53 0.48
CA LEU A 98 -4.67 10.56 -0.48
C LEU A 98 -5.66 9.60 0.18
N GLY A 99 -5.40 9.19 1.42
CA GLY A 99 -6.26 8.28 2.16
C GLY A 99 -7.41 8.97 2.92
N GLY A 100 -7.45 10.30 2.95
CA GLY A 100 -8.42 11.08 3.72
C GLY A 100 -8.35 10.85 5.24
N TRP A 101 -7.16 10.55 5.77
CA TRP A 101 -6.96 10.28 7.20
C TRP A 101 -6.84 11.57 8.02
N LYS A 102 -7.55 11.63 9.15
CA LYS A 102 -7.55 12.83 10.02
C LYS A 102 -6.21 13.08 10.71
N SER A 103 -5.48 12.03 11.07
CA SER A 103 -4.25 12.16 11.83
C SER A 103 -3.13 11.32 11.24
N GLU A 104 -1.92 11.86 11.32
CA GLU A 104 -0.70 11.17 10.90
C GLU A 104 -0.52 9.85 11.66
N SER A 105 -0.96 9.77 12.92
CA SER A 105 -0.92 8.56 13.74
C SER A 105 -1.63 7.37 13.09
N MET A 106 -2.70 7.59 12.33
CA MET A 106 -3.39 6.53 11.58
C MET A 106 -2.54 5.98 10.44
N VAL A 107 -1.71 6.83 9.83
CA VAL A 107 -0.86 6.50 8.68
C VAL A 107 0.47 5.91 9.12
N ARG A 108 0.97 6.28 10.31
CA ARG A 108 2.21 5.77 10.88
C ARG A 108 2.25 4.25 11.01
N ARG A 109 1.10 3.59 11.06
CA ARG A 109 1.03 2.13 11.03
C ARG A 109 1.68 1.49 9.81
N TYR A 110 1.83 2.23 8.70
CA TYR A 110 2.55 1.74 7.52
C TYR A 110 4.02 2.13 7.51
N ALA A 111 4.50 3.02 8.39
CA ALA A 111 5.83 3.63 8.28
C ALA A 111 6.99 2.63 8.23
N HIS A 112 6.84 1.48 8.87
CA HIS A 112 7.84 0.41 8.89
C HIS A 112 8.01 -0.31 7.55
N SER A 113 7.10 -0.13 6.58
CA SER A 113 7.12 -0.85 5.30
C SER A 113 8.17 -0.36 4.29
N SER A 114 8.87 0.75 4.58
CA SER A 114 10.08 1.15 3.86
C SER A 114 11.11 1.69 4.85
N VAL A 115 12.37 1.29 4.69
CA VAL A 115 13.52 1.87 5.41
C VAL A 115 14.32 2.83 4.53
N LYS A 116 14.02 2.89 3.23
CA LYS A 116 14.81 3.64 2.25
C LYS A 116 14.73 5.15 2.49
N HIS A 117 13.59 5.64 2.95
CA HIS A 117 13.46 7.02 3.43
C HIS A 117 14.43 7.40 4.57
N LEU A 118 15.01 6.43 5.29
CA LEU A 118 16.01 6.67 6.34
C LEU A 118 17.44 6.78 5.79
N GLN A 119 17.68 6.31 4.57
CA GLN A 119 19.02 6.26 3.97
C GLN A 119 19.68 7.66 3.88
N PRO A 120 19.00 8.73 3.42
CA PRO A 120 19.60 10.05 3.40
C PRO A 120 19.99 10.57 4.80
N TYR A 121 19.29 10.13 5.86
CA TYR A 121 19.59 10.52 7.23
C TYR A 121 20.77 9.73 7.81
N ALA A 122 20.88 8.44 7.46
CA ALA A 122 22.04 7.63 7.83
C ALA A 122 23.34 8.16 7.20
N GLU A 123 23.25 8.72 6.00
CA GLU A 123 24.37 9.28 5.24
C GLU A 123 24.80 10.68 5.73
N GLN A 124 24.09 11.31 6.68
CA GLN A 124 24.46 12.64 7.20
C GLN A 124 25.73 12.62 8.05
N LEU A 125 26.06 11.49 8.68
CA LEU A 125 27.23 11.32 9.55
C LEU A 125 28.27 10.38 8.93
N ILE A 126 28.74 10.72 7.73
CA ILE A 126 29.90 10.05 7.14
C ILE A 126 31.15 10.67 7.75
N PHE A 127 31.60 10.12 8.88
CA PHE A 127 33.02 10.20 9.19
C PHE A 127 33.74 9.47 8.07
N GLN A 128 34.73 10.10 7.42
CA GLN A 128 35.54 9.43 6.41
C GLN A 128 36.03 8.11 6.98
N ALA A 129 35.42 7.01 6.54
CA ALA A 129 35.90 5.69 6.84
C ALA A 129 37.21 5.59 6.07
N GLN A 130 38.32 5.93 6.73
CA GLN A 130 39.65 5.65 6.23
C GLN A 130 39.63 4.17 5.85
N PRO A 131 39.83 3.80 4.58
CA PRO A 131 39.84 2.41 4.18
C PRO A 131 41.00 1.77 4.93
N ARG A 132 40.70 1.09 6.04
CA ARG A 132 41.68 0.23 6.70
C ARG A 132 41.96 -0.86 5.68
N THR A 133 43.08 -0.75 4.99
CA THR A 133 43.71 -1.87 4.30
C THR A 133 43.89 -2.96 5.34
N LEU A 134 42.93 -3.87 5.41
CA LEU A 134 43.06 -5.13 6.13
C LEU A 134 44.19 -5.87 5.41
N LYS A 135 45.40 -5.77 5.95
CA LYS A 135 46.47 -6.71 5.62
C LYS A 135 45.96 -8.07 6.08
N ILE A 136 45.37 -8.83 5.16
CA ILE A 136 45.06 -10.24 5.36
C ILE A 136 46.42 -10.93 5.50
N GLY A 137 46.91 -11.01 6.73
CA GLY A 137 48.07 -11.81 7.06
C GLY A 137 47.73 -13.26 6.74
N ARG A 138 48.43 -13.84 5.75
CA ARG A 138 48.42 -15.28 5.52
C ARG A 138 48.89 -15.98 6.80
N LYS A 139 47.96 -16.50 7.60
CA LYS A 139 48.23 -17.66 8.45
C LYS A 139 47.17 -18.73 8.22
N ARG A 140 47.69 -19.87 7.81
CA ARG A 140 47.03 -21.13 7.48
C ARG A 140 46.24 -21.68 8.68
N ARG A 141 45.00 -22.11 8.44
CA ARG A 141 44.56 -23.51 8.63
C ARG A 141 43.14 -23.70 8.08
N MET A 142 42.99 -24.64 7.15
CA MET A 142 41.68 -25.17 6.76
C MET A 142 41.05 -25.86 7.96
N VAL A 143 39.88 -25.40 8.36
CA VAL A 143 38.92 -26.22 9.11
C VAL A 143 37.72 -26.41 8.19
N LYS A 144 37.56 -27.63 7.68
CA LYS A 144 36.30 -28.06 7.05
C LYS A 144 35.26 -28.11 8.17
N MET A 145 34.21 -27.30 8.08
CA MET A 145 33.03 -27.49 8.91
C MET A 145 31.76 -27.30 8.09
N GLY A 146 31.08 -28.43 7.87
CA GLY A 146 29.63 -28.59 7.73
C GLY A 146 28.85 -27.64 6.85
N LEU A 147 28.49 -28.12 5.66
CA LEU A 147 27.36 -27.64 4.88
C LEU A 147 26.06 -27.84 5.69
N TYR A 148 25.28 -26.77 5.94
CA TYR A 148 23.84 -26.90 6.16
C TYR A 148 23.07 -25.72 5.55
N PRO A 149 21.99 -25.98 4.80
CA PRO A 149 21.15 -24.96 4.20
C PRO A 149 20.05 -24.53 5.18
N LEU A 150 19.81 -23.23 5.32
CA LEU A 150 18.65 -22.71 6.06
C LEU A 150 17.89 -21.73 5.18
N LEU A 151 17.02 -22.35 4.37
CA LEU A 151 15.63 -22.00 4.10
C LEU A 151 15.22 -20.52 4.22
N ASP A 152 14.85 -19.99 3.05
CA ASP A 152 13.68 -19.14 2.83
C ASP A 152 12.55 -19.42 3.84
N THR A 153 12.09 -18.38 4.54
CA THR A 153 10.68 -18.28 4.95
C THR A 153 10.32 -16.85 5.31
N ALA A 154 9.58 -16.23 4.40
CA ALA A 154 8.61 -15.21 4.71
C ALA A 154 7.72 -15.60 5.91
N ARG A 155 7.80 -14.85 7.03
CA ARG A 155 6.71 -14.77 8.01
C ARG A 155 6.92 -13.64 9.02
N VAL A 156 6.40 -12.45 8.70
CA VAL A 156 5.92 -11.52 9.74
C VAL A 156 4.51 -11.07 9.35
N VAL A 157 3.56 -11.97 9.57
CA VAL A 157 2.16 -11.62 9.79
C VAL A 157 1.83 -12.06 11.21
N ARG A 158 1.56 -11.09 12.08
CA ARG A 158 0.68 -11.20 13.26
C ARG A 158 0.62 -9.83 13.95
N GLY A 159 -0.60 -9.34 14.23
CA GLY A 159 -0.80 -8.43 15.37
C GLY A 159 -1.70 -7.20 15.17
N CYS A 160 -3.00 -7.45 15.07
CA CYS A 160 -4.08 -6.76 15.81
C CYS A 160 -4.50 -5.29 15.54
N PHE A 161 -5.84 -5.15 15.59
CA PHE A 161 -6.74 -3.98 15.61
C PHE A 161 -6.77 -3.19 14.29
N TRP A 162 -7.84 -3.22 13.47
CA TRP A 162 -9.26 -2.98 13.76
C TRP A 162 -10.14 -3.64 12.69
#